data_AF-A0A497YNH4-F1
#
_entry.id   AF-A0A497YNH4-F1
#
_cell.length_a   1.000
_cell.length_b   1.000
_cell.length_c   1.000
_cell.angle_alpha   90.00
_cell.angle_beta   90.00
_cell.angle_gamma   90.00
#
_symmetry.space_group_name_H-M   'P 1'
#
loop_
_entity.id
_entity.type
_entity.pdbx_description
1 polymer ?
#
loop_
_entity_poly.entity_id
_entity_poly.type
_entity_poly.pdbx_seq_one_letter_code
_entity_poly.pdbx_strand_id
1 'polypeptide(L)'
;MENVDKKVEEKLSNTDNKKKEQILAEFSTFIDYLGDKVAMGEKMGLSEERIAQLASKVADYLSKKEDPKNSEEYLLQRLWQVGDKEEQHMLAHMLVKLAKEQN
;
A
#
# COMPACT_ATOMS: atom_id res chain seq x y z
N MET A 1 17.07 -14.24 37.98
CA MET A 1 17.28 -14.07 36.53
C MET A 1 16.00 -14.35 35.75
N GLU A 2 15.31 -15.46 36.02
CA GLU A 2 14.04 -15.90 35.39
C GLU A 2 12.91 -14.84 35.27
N ASN A 3 12.84 -13.87 36.18
CA ASN A 3 11.81 -12.83 36.21
C ASN A 3 12.12 -11.62 35.28
N VAL A 4 13.39 -11.48 34.87
CA VAL A 4 13.82 -10.44 33.93
C VAL A 4 13.60 -10.94 32.50
N ASP A 5 13.91 -12.20 32.22
CA ASP A 5 13.77 -12.81 30.90
C ASP A 5 12.29 -12.86 30.45
N LYS A 6 11.38 -13.29 31.33
CA LYS A 6 9.92 -13.25 31.08
C LYS A 6 9.41 -11.84 30.78
N LYS A 7 9.90 -10.83 31.50
CA LYS A 7 9.47 -9.43 31.36
C LYS A 7 10.02 -8.79 30.08
N VAL A 8 11.17 -9.26 29.60
CA VAL A 8 11.75 -8.88 28.31
C VAL A 8 10.96 -9.55 27.18
N GLU A 9 10.67 -10.85 27.27
CA GLU A 9 9.84 -11.57 26.29
C GLU A 9 8.42 -11.00 26.16
N GLU A 10 7.75 -10.68 27.27
CA GLU A 10 6.44 -10.00 27.26
C GLU A 10 6.49 -8.60 26.62
N LYS A 11 7.55 -7.83 26.85
CA LYS A 11 7.70 -6.51 26.23
C LYS A 11 7.98 -6.61 24.74
N LEU A 12 8.79 -7.59 24.32
CA LEU A 12 9.07 -7.84 22.91
C LEU A 12 7.80 -8.29 22.19
N SER A 13 7.06 -9.27 22.73
CA SER A 13 5.82 -9.76 22.13
C SER A 13 4.72 -8.70 22.04
N ASN A 14 4.55 -7.88 23.09
CA ASN A 14 3.59 -6.76 23.08
C ASN A 14 4.01 -5.63 22.11
N THR A 15 5.31 -5.38 21.97
CA THR A 15 5.81 -4.39 21.00
C THR A 15 5.61 -4.88 19.57
N ASP A 16 5.82 -6.17 19.32
CA ASP A 16 5.60 -6.79 18.01
C ASP A 16 4.12 -6.79 17.62
N ASN A 17 3.21 -7.07 18.55
CA ASN A 17 1.78 -7.03 18.27
C ASN A 17 1.28 -5.61 17.97
N LYS A 18 1.70 -4.60 18.74
CA LYS A 18 1.34 -3.20 18.46
C LYS A 18 1.86 -2.73 17.10
N LYS A 19 3.08 -3.11 16.73
CA LYS A 19 3.63 -2.80 15.40
C LYS A 19 2.84 -3.49 14.28
N LYS A 20 2.43 -4.75 14.46
CA LYS A 20 1.59 -5.46 13.49
C LYS A 20 0.23 -4.79 13.31
N GLU A 21 -0.43 -4.43 14.41
CA GLU A 21 -1.71 -3.71 14.37
C GLU A 21 -1.58 -2.37 13.66
N GLN A 22 -0.50 -1.63 13.90
CA GLN A 22 -0.22 -0.37 13.23
C GLN A 22 -0.01 -0.54 11.73
N ILE A 23 0.79 -1.51 11.30
CA ILE A 23 1.02 -1.82 9.88
C ILE A 23 -0.30 -2.15 9.18
N LEU A 24 -1.16 -2.97 9.80
CA LEU A 24 -2.46 -3.31 9.23
C LEU A 24 -3.39 -2.10 9.12
N ALA A 25 -3.39 -1.20 10.11
CA ALA A 25 -4.18 0.03 10.07
C ALA A 25 -3.69 1.03 9.00
N GLU A 26 -2.37 1.18 8.86
CA GLU A 26 -1.75 1.99 7.81
C GLU A 26 -2.06 1.43 6.42
N PHE A 27 -2.00 0.11 6.25
CA PHE A 27 -2.37 -0.57 5.02
C PHE A 27 -3.85 -0.39 4.67
N SER A 28 -4.77 -0.55 5.62
CA SER A 28 -6.21 -0.30 5.38
C SER A 28 -6.45 1.12 4.89
N THR A 29 -5.85 2.11 5.54
CA THR A 29 -5.97 3.52 5.16
C THR A 29 -5.44 3.77 3.74
N PHE A 30 -4.34 3.12 3.38
CA PHE A 30 -3.76 3.21 2.05
C PHE A 30 -4.68 2.61 0.97
N ILE A 31 -5.28 1.45 1.23
CA ILE A 31 -6.19 0.80 0.28
C ILE A 31 -7.50 1.58 0.12
N ASP A 32 -8.06 2.13 1.20
CA ASP A 32 -9.24 3.00 1.14
C ASP A 32 -8.98 4.22 0.24
N TYR A 33 -7.84 4.88 0.43
CA TYR A 33 -7.42 6.00 -0.42
C TYR A 33 -7.33 5.60 -1.89
N LEU A 34 -6.74 4.44 -2.18
CA LEU A 34 -6.62 3.92 -3.54
C LEU A 34 -8.00 3.59 -4.14
N GLY A 35 -8.88 2.98 -3.36
CA GLY A 35 -10.27 2.65 -3.71
C GLY A 35 -11.06 3.89 -4.09
N ASP A 36 -10.98 4.95 -3.30
CA ASP A 36 -11.63 6.23 -3.58
C ASP A 36 -11.19 6.83 -4.92
N LYS A 37 -9.88 6.76 -5.24
CA LYS A 37 -9.37 7.23 -6.54
C LYS A 37 -9.90 6.38 -7.68
N VAL A 38 -9.85 5.05 -7.55
CA VAL A 38 -10.37 4.12 -8.58
C VAL A 38 -11.86 4.35 -8.82
N ALA A 39 -12.67 4.42 -7.75
CA ALA A 39 -14.11 4.67 -7.83
C ALA A 39 -14.43 6.03 -8.45
N MET A 40 -13.62 7.06 -8.17
CA MET A 40 -13.75 8.37 -8.82
C MET A 40 -13.51 8.26 -10.34
N GLY A 41 -12.49 7.49 -10.75
CA GLY A 41 -12.21 7.23 -12.17
C GLY A 41 -13.37 6.50 -12.87
N GLU A 42 -13.94 5.49 -12.23
CA GLU A 42 -15.10 4.74 -12.76
C GLU A 42 -16.34 5.61 -12.90
N LYS A 43 -16.65 6.45 -11.90
CA LYS A 43 -17.78 7.39 -11.96
C LYS A 43 -17.65 8.41 -13.09
N MET A 44 -16.43 8.69 -13.55
CA MET A 44 -16.18 9.55 -14.71
C MET A 44 -16.29 8.80 -16.06
N GLY A 45 -16.68 7.52 -16.06
CA GLY A 45 -16.86 6.72 -17.27
C GLY A 45 -15.55 6.26 -17.93
N LEU A 46 -14.46 6.19 -17.15
CA LEU A 46 -13.16 5.74 -17.64
C LEU A 46 -13.17 4.21 -17.87
N SER A 47 -12.72 3.77 -19.05
CA SER A 47 -12.50 2.33 -19.35
C SER A 47 -11.40 1.73 -18.47
N GLU A 48 -11.33 0.40 -18.34
CA GLU A 48 -10.26 -0.30 -17.59
C GLU A 48 -8.85 0.17 -17.95
N GLU A 49 -8.60 0.44 -19.24
CA GLU A 49 -7.33 1.00 -19.73
C GLU A 49 -7.02 2.39 -19.13
N ARG A 50 -8.04 3.21 -18.92
CA ARG A 50 -7.94 4.52 -18.27
C ARG A 50 -7.84 4.41 -16.76
N ILE A 51 -8.34 3.32 -16.16
CA ILE A 51 -8.14 3.00 -14.74
C ILE A 51 -6.69 2.53 -14.51
N ALA A 52 -6.11 1.76 -15.44
CA ALA A 52 -4.67 1.45 -15.43
C ALA A 52 -3.80 2.71 -15.58
N GLN A 53 -4.23 3.70 -16.38
CA GLN A 53 -3.61 5.02 -16.40
C GLN A 53 -3.79 5.80 -15.09
N LEU A 54 -4.89 5.60 -14.36
CA LEU A 54 -5.10 6.19 -13.05
C LEU A 54 -4.21 5.56 -11.98
N ALA A 55 -4.04 4.23 -12.01
CA ALA A 55 -3.08 3.52 -11.18
C ALA A 55 -1.64 3.88 -11.53
N SER A 56 -1.35 4.11 -12.83
CA SER A 56 -0.07 4.72 -13.25
C SER A 56 0.07 6.15 -12.73
N LYS A 57 -1.01 6.92 -12.57
CA LYS A 57 -0.97 8.25 -11.93
C LYS A 57 -0.76 8.18 -10.41
N VAL A 58 -1.30 7.17 -9.74
CA VAL A 58 -1.01 6.90 -8.32
C VAL A 58 0.44 6.44 -8.17
N ALA A 59 0.93 5.60 -9.06
CA ALA A 59 2.33 5.22 -9.11
C ALA A 59 3.24 6.40 -9.48
N ASP A 60 2.83 7.29 -10.37
CA ASP A 60 3.52 8.56 -10.66
C ASP A 60 3.49 9.49 -9.46
N TYR A 61 2.40 9.51 -8.69
CA TYR A 61 2.30 10.26 -7.45
C TYR A 61 3.29 9.71 -6.40
N LEU A 62 3.40 8.39 -6.28
CA LEU A 62 4.37 7.69 -5.43
C LEU A 62 5.82 7.81 -5.94
N SER A 63 6.03 7.94 -7.26
CA SER A 63 7.36 8.06 -7.89
C SER A 63 7.88 9.50 -7.90
N LYS A 64 6.99 10.50 -7.86
CA LYS A 64 7.30 11.94 -7.80
C LYS A 64 7.76 12.36 -6.41
N LYS A 65 8.84 11.78 -5.88
CA LYS A 65 9.66 12.30 -4.77
C LYS A 65 8.89 12.82 -3.53
N GLU A 66 7.68 12.38 -3.25
CA GLU A 66 7.14 12.54 -1.91
C GLU A 66 7.79 11.49 -1.02
N ASP A 67 8.30 11.91 0.13
CA ASP A 67 8.77 10.97 1.13
C ASP A 67 7.59 10.08 1.54
N PRO A 68 7.72 8.75 1.41
CA PRO A 68 6.65 7.81 1.75
C PRO A 68 6.19 8.08 3.17
N LYS A 69 4.87 8.19 3.35
CA LYS A 69 4.24 8.51 4.64
C LYS A 69 4.05 7.26 5.50
N ASN A 70 4.10 6.08 4.92
CA ASN A 70 4.02 4.78 5.59
C ASN A 70 4.89 3.71 4.91
N SER A 71 4.87 2.51 5.48
CA SER A 71 5.71 1.39 5.03
C SER A 71 5.26 0.84 3.67
N GLU A 72 3.96 0.92 3.39
CA GLU A 72 3.29 0.40 2.20
C GLU A 72 3.62 1.23 0.96
N GLU A 73 3.54 2.56 1.08
CA GLU A 73 3.95 3.52 0.05
C GLU A 73 5.43 3.34 -0.30
N TYR A 74 6.28 3.11 0.71
CA TYR A 74 7.69 2.83 0.48
C TYR A 74 7.88 1.51 -0.26
N LEU A 75 7.21 0.43 0.14
CA LEU A 75 7.29 -0.86 -0.54
C LEU A 75 6.89 -0.75 -2.01
N LEU A 76 5.76 -0.08 -2.29
CA LEU A 76 5.28 0.11 -3.66
C LEU A 76 6.24 0.95 -4.49
N GLN A 77 6.78 2.03 -3.93
CA GLN A 77 7.80 2.84 -4.58
C GLN A 77 9.04 2.00 -4.94
N ARG A 78 9.49 1.13 -4.04
CA ARG A 78 10.64 0.24 -4.28
C ARG A 78 10.33 -0.78 -5.38
N LEU A 79 9.16 -1.44 -5.34
CA LEU A 79 8.74 -2.39 -6.38
C LEU A 79 8.65 -1.71 -7.75
N TRP A 80 8.10 -0.49 -7.79
CA TRP A 80 7.99 0.29 -9.03
C TRP A 80 9.35 0.68 -9.60
N GLN A 81 10.31 1.06 -8.75
CA GLN A 81 11.66 1.46 -9.15
C GLN A 81 12.50 0.31 -9.69
N VAL A 82 12.29 -0.92 -9.19
CA VAL A 82 13.05 -2.10 -9.65
C VAL A 82 12.41 -2.79 -10.84
N GLY A 83 11.10 -2.59 -11.06
CA GLY A 83 10.37 -3.21 -12.16
C GLY A 83 10.55 -2.49 -13.50
N ASP A 84 10.45 -3.24 -14.59
CA ASP A 84 10.37 -2.71 -15.94
C ASP A 84 8.95 -2.17 -16.28
N LYS A 85 8.76 -1.68 -17.50
CA LYS A 85 7.46 -1.09 -17.91
C LYS A 85 6.30 -2.08 -17.89
N GLU A 86 6.56 -3.35 -18.21
CA GLU A 86 5.53 -4.38 -18.23
C GLU A 86 5.15 -4.76 -16.79
N GLU A 87 6.15 -4.91 -15.92
CA GLU A 87 5.96 -5.19 -14.49
C GLU A 87 5.25 -4.03 -13.77
N GLN A 88 5.62 -2.79 -14.08
CA GLN A 88 4.95 -1.58 -13.59
C GLN A 88 3.47 -1.55 -14.01
N HIS A 89 3.20 -1.84 -15.28
CA HIS A 89 1.83 -1.94 -15.77
C HIS A 89 1.06 -3.03 -15.02
N MET A 90 1.65 -4.20 -14.81
CA MET A 90 0.98 -5.29 -14.08
C MET A 90 0.78 -5.01 -12.60
N LEU A 91 1.74 -4.35 -11.95
CA LEU A 91 1.60 -3.87 -10.57
C LEU A 91 0.44 -2.86 -10.45
N ALA A 92 0.31 -1.93 -11.40
CA ALA A 92 -0.81 -0.99 -11.44
C ALA A 92 -2.16 -1.71 -11.56
N HIS A 93 -2.26 -2.76 -12.39
CA HIS A 93 -3.47 -3.59 -12.50
C HIS A 93 -3.78 -4.34 -11.19
N MET A 94 -2.76 -4.88 -10.51
CA MET A 94 -2.93 -5.54 -9.22
C MET A 94 -3.45 -4.58 -8.15
N LEU A 95 -2.92 -3.36 -8.10
CA LEU A 95 -3.36 -2.32 -7.18
C LEU A 95 -4.84 -1.96 -7.38
N VAL A 96 -5.30 -1.85 -8.63
CA VAL A 96 -6.71 -1.61 -8.94
C VAL A 96 -7.59 -2.75 -8.46
N LYS A 97 -7.19 -4.01 -8.69
CA LYS A 97 -7.94 -5.18 -8.24
C LYS A 97 -8.03 -5.23 -6.71
N LEU A 98 -6.93 -4.96 -6.03
CA LEU A 98 -6.85 -4.91 -4.57
C LEU A 98 -7.76 -3.82 -3.99
N ALA A 99 -7.78 -2.63 -4.61
CA ALA A 99 -8.63 -1.52 -4.21
C ALA A 99 -10.13 -1.80 -4.42
N LYS A 100 -10.46 -2.64 -5.40
CA LYS A 100 -11.84 -3.09 -5.67
C LYS A 100 -12.29 -4.23 -4.76
N GLU A 101 -11.36 -5.04 -4.23
CA GLU A 101 -11.68 -6.13 -3.31
C GLU A 101 -12.07 -5.64 -1.92
N GLN A 102 -11.56 -4.47 -1.48
CA GLN A 102 -11.90 -3.87 -0.19
C GLN A 102 -13.22 -3.06 -0.18
N ASN A 103 -13.88 -2.86 -1.34
CA ASN A 103 -15.20 -2.23 -1.44
C ASN A 103 -16.29 -3.25 -1.80
#